data_AF-A0A947ZE27-F1
#
_entry.id   AF-A0A947ZE27-F1
#
_cell.length_a   1.000
_cell.length_b   1.000
_cell.length_c   1.000
_cell.angle_alpha   90.00
_cell.angle_beta   90.00
_cell.angle_gamma   90.00
#
_symmetry.space_group_name_H-M   'P 1'
#
loop_
_entity.id
_entity.type
_entity.pdbx_description
1 polymer ?
#
loop_
_entity_poly.entity_id
_entity_poly.type
_entity_poly.pdbx_seq_one_letter_code
_entity_poly.pdbx_strand_id
1 'polypeptide(L)'
;MKRIIIIIGLIYPCAANGTYSLYALYDEDGGSITDTEIEEHFNLARCLCDEAAGSDESLSTTLALDYDGDYDGTDHYFYMGSDCSNTAVDLDNCADLGTENVNALSSSLLYIPIPVNYLVDPDDGVCSEISSGSNTLSIFSSRESRTTEYTYSMAFDTKPPTAPYDISVSSGENALVVSWDTDDVEIQGIERFNILCMRDDVPAEGASENQADWVDTELVCGKTLSVSEEKRTWNLKQRDCPAGAVTTGGRPVACYVCGSVASGVGKVRIEGLENTVEYTVSVVAVDDFNNPSEQSEAVTGIPMPTMDFAEAYKAAGGDASGEYCFIGSTVFGGKTHFALTPLRRFRDSILLPFSPTRKLVRWYYANGGTWAKAMEGSGVKGQALLALLKLLFSLMALLLALPHWFFVCAAAIFFMNSFYSMRVRLRG
;
A
#
# COMPACT_ATOMS: atom_id res chain seq x y z
N MET A 1 -3.69 -7.63 -23.18
CA MET A 1 -2.87 -6.74 -24.03
C MET A 1 -2.65 -5.43 -23.29
N LYS A 2 -1.63 -5.36 -22.43
CA LYS A 2 -1.15 -4.11 -21.84
C LYS A 2 -0.37 -3.36 -22.92
N ARG A 3 -0.65 -2.07 -23.09
CA ARG A 3 0.07 -1.19 -24.03
C ARG A 3 1.26 -0.59 -23.28
N ILE A 4 2.47 -0.92 -23.71
CA ILE A 4 3.70 -0.29 -23.27
C ILE A 4 3.67 1.16 -23.81
N ILE A 5 3.80 2.15 -22.91
CA ILE A 5 3.96 3.55 -23.29
C ILE A 5 5.46 3.82 -23.31
N ILE A 6 6.05 3.89 -24.50
CA ILE A 6 7.45 4.26 -24.71
C ILE A 6 7.51 5.78 -24.82
N ILE A 7 8.18 6.44 -23.87
CA ILE A 7 8.54 7.86 -24.00
C ILE A 7 9.83 7.93 -24.80
N ILE A 8 9.73 8.11 -26.12
CA ILE A 8 10.88 8.29 -27.02
C ILE A 8 11.22 9.78 -27.10
N GLY A 9 12.29 10.20 -26.43
CA GLY A 9 12.92 11.50 -26.65
C GLY A 9 13.79 11.47 -27.90
N LEU A 10 13.25 11.85 -29.07
CA LEU A 10 14.01 11.93 -30.32
C LEU A 10 14.81 13.24 -30.39
N ILE A 11 16.10 13.17 -30.09
CA ILE A 11 17.10 14.14 -30.52
C ILE A 11 18.13 13.37 -31.36
N TYR A 12 18.17 13.62 -32.67
CA TYR A 12 19.13 13.00 -33.59
C TYR A 12 20.42 13.82 -33.69
N PRO A 13 21.57 13.31 -33.23
CA PRO A 13 22.86 13.61 -33.82
C PRO A 13 23.23 12.55 -34.88
N CYS A 14 23.63 12.99 -36.07
CA CYS A 14 24.30 12.14 -37.07
C CYS A 14 25.73 11.82 -36.60
N ALA A 15 25.88 10.86 -35.70
CA ALA A 15 27.10 10.10 -35.50
C ALA A 15 26.73 8.63 -35.70
N ALA A 16 27.65 7.81 -36.24
CA ALA A 16 27.46 6.40 -36.54
C ALA A 16 27.36 5.51 -35.29
N ASN A 17 26.84 6.05 -34.18
CA ASN A 17 26.77 5.39 -32.90
C ASN A 17 25.36 4.87 -32.75
N GLY A 18 25.21 3.56 -32.62
CA GLY A 18 23.92 2.98 -32.28
C GLY A 18 23.44 3.44 -30.91
N THR A 19 22.14 3.30 -30.67
CA THR A 19 21.52 3.60 -29.38
C THR A 19 21.16 2.31 -28.65
N TYR A 20 21.48 2.25 -27.37
CA TYR A 20 21.06 1.17 -26.48
C TYR A 20 19.78 1.55 -25.75
N SER A 21 18.83 0.64 -25.70
CA SER A 21 17.70 0.68 -24.78
C SER A 21 17.81 -0.49 -23.81
N LEU A 22 17.69 -0.20 -22.52
CA LEU A 22 17.80 -1.18 -21.45
C LEU A 22 16.42 -1.41 -20.83
N TYR A 23 16.06 -2.67 -20.63
CA TYR A 23 14.84 -3.08 -19.98
C TYR A 23 15.18 -4.09 -18.89
N ALA A 24 14.85 -3.82 -17.64
CA ALA A 24 14.89 -4.86 -16.62
C ALA A 24 13.64 -5.74 -16.75
N LEU A 25 13.82 -7.05 -16.61
CA LEU A 25 12.74 -8.04 -16.75
C LEU A 25 12.60 -8.83 -15.44
N TYR A 26 11.36 -9.01 -14.99
CA TYR A 26 11.05 -9.72 -13.75
C TYR A 26 10.84 -11.23 -13.95
N ASP A 27 10.69 -11.68 -15.19
CA ASP A 27 10.36 -13.06 -15.55
C ASP A 27 10.56 -13.35 -17.06
N GLU A 28 10.43 -14.63 -17.43
CA GLU A 28 10.40 -15.07 -18.85
C GLU A 28 9.24 -14.46 -19.65
N ASP A 29 8.22 -13.91 -18.98
CA ASP A 29 7.03 -13.34 -19.61
C ASP A 29 7.26 -11.92 -20.16
N GLY A 30 8.41 -11.31 -19.87
CA GLY A 30 8.89 -10.10 -20.53
C GLY A 30 8.19 -8.82 -20.07
N GLY A 31 7.70 -8.78 -18.83
CA GLY A 31 7.19 -7.54 -18.24
C GLY A 31 8.31 -6.53 -17.99
N SER A 32 8.22 -5.34 -18.60
CA SER A 32 9.12 -4.22 -18.26
C SER A 32 8.80 -3.70 -16.87
N ILE A 33 9.80 -3.56 -16.02
CA ILE A 33 9.68 -2.90 -14.72
C ILE A 33 10.10 -1.42 -14.80
N THR A 34 9.50 -0.61 -13.94
CA THR A 34 9.81 0.82 -13.76
C THR A 34 11.12 1.00 -12.98
N ASP A 35 11.73 2.19 -13.04
CA ASP A 35 12.96 2.48 -12.28
C ASP A 35 12.76 2.26 -10.77
N THR A 36 11.59 2.58 -10.22
CA THR A 36 11.25 2.30 -8.81
C THR A 36 11.17 0.81 -8.52
N GLU A 37 10.56 0.02 -9.42
CA GLU A 37 10.51 -1.44 -9.27
C GLU A 37 11.91 -2.07 -9.42
N ILE A 38 12.84 -1.44 -10.15
CA ILE A 38 14.25 -1.85 -10.23
C ILE A 38 14.95 -1.60 -8.88
N GLU A 39 14.76 -0.42 -8.30
CA GLU A 39 15.31 -0.08 -6.98
C GLU A 39 14.79 -1.05 -5.92
N GLU A 40 13.48 -1.28 -5.85
CA GLU A 40 12.84 -2.27 -4.95
C GLU A 40 13.32 -3.71 -5.18
N HIS A 41 13.82 -4.01 -6.38
CA HIS A 41 14.37 -5.33 -6.71
C HIS A 41 15.75 -5.54 -6.10
N PHE A 42 16.60 -4.50 -6.07
CA PHE A 42 18.00 -4.60 -5.65
C PHE A 42 18.15 -4.42 -4.13
N ASN A 43 17.75 -5.45 -3.41
CA ASN A 43 17.72 -5.49 -1.95
C ASN A 43 18.63 -6.57 -1.35
N LEU A 44 18.80 -6.55 -0.03
CA LEU A 44 19.68 -7.47 0.69
C LEU A 44 19.31 -8.94 0.46
N ALA A 45 18.00 -9.25 0.39
CA ALA A 45 17.55 -10.62 0.22
C ALA A 45 18.01 -11.20 -1.13
N ARG A 46 17.85 -10.43 -2.23
CA ARG A 46 18.33 -10.87 -3.54
C ARG A 46 19.84 -10.98 -3.61
N CYS A 47 20.54 -10.00 -3.05
CA CYS A 47 21.99 -10.05 -2.94
C CYS A 47 22.45 -11.38 -2.30
N LEU A 48 21.96 -11.69 -1.11
CA LEU A 48 22.34 -12.90 -0.38
C LEU A 48 21.99 -14.18 -1.16
N CYS A 49 20.85 -14.18 -1.85
CA CYS A 49 20.44 -15.30 -2.68
C CYS A 49 21.41 -15.54 -3.84
N ASP A 50 21.84 -14.49 -4.55
CA ASP A 50 22.82 -14.60 -5.63
C ASP A 50 24.19 -15.06 -5.12
N GLU A 51 24.68 -14.48 -4.01
CA GLU A 51 25.93 -14.91 -3.37
C GLU A 51 25.87 -16.41 -3.01
N ALA A 52 24.75 -16.88 -2.45
CA ALA A 52 24.57 -18.28 -2.06
C ALA A 52 24.30 -19.23 -3.24
N ALA A 53 23.88 -18.70 -4.39
CA ALA A 53 23.68 -19.44 -5.63
C ALA A 53 25.00 -19.69 -6.35
N GLY A 54 25.97 -18.78 -6.20
CA GLY A 54 27.21 -18.79 -6.96
C GLY A 54 26.91 -18.46 -8.42
N SER A 55 27.45 -19.24 -9.36
CA SER A 55 27.26 -19.01 -10.80
C SER A 55 25.93 -19.55 -11.36
N ASP A 56 24.92 -19.74 -10.53
CA ASP A 56 23.60 -20.22 -10.98
C ASP A 56 22.77 -19.00 -11.42
N GLU A 57 22.69 -18.82 -12.74
CA GLU A 57 22.02 -17.67 -13.39
C GLU A 57 20.52 -17.56 -13.09
N SER A 58 19.89 -18.62 -12.55
CA SER A 58 18.44 -18.67 -12.33
C SER A 58 17.90 -17.67 -11.31
N LEU A 59 18.76 -17.04 -10.51
CA LEU A 59 18.37 -16.04 -9.50
C LEU A 59 18.78 -14.60 -9.88
N SER A 60 19.58 -14.45 -10.94
CA SER A 60 20.07 -13.16 -11.41
C SER A 60 18.96 -12.32 -12.05
N THR A 61 19.06 -10.99 -11.87
CA THR A 61 18.19 -10.06 -12.59
C THR A 61 18.63 -10.00 -14.05
N THR A 62 17.75 -10.30 -14.99
CA THR A 62 18.10 -10.24 -16.40
C THR A 62 17.77 -8.86 -16.97
N LEU A 63 18.77 -8.18 -17.53
CA LEU A 63 18.56 -6.99 -18.33
C LEU A 63 18.48 -7.36 -19.81
N ALA A 64 17.42 -6.91 -20.47
CA ALA A 64 17.29 -6.97 -21.92
C ALA A 64 17.83 -5.69 -22.54
N LEU A 65 18.76 -5.83 -23.48
CA LEU A 65 19.37 -4.77 -24.26
C LEU A 65 18.84 -4.85 -25.70
N ASP A 66 18.32 -3.72 -26.17
CA ASP A 66 18.01 -3.49 -27.58
C ASP A 66 19.02 -2.51 -28.16
N TYR A 67 19.60 -2.85 -29.32
CA TYR A 67 20.58 -2.03 -30.01
C TYR A 67 20.02 -1.58 -31.35
N ASP A 68 19.87 -0.27 -31.52
CA ASP A 68 19.47 0.34 -32.79
C ASP A 68 20.65 1.12 -33.37
N GLY A 69 21.39 0.49 -34.30
CA GLY A 69 22.57 1.07 -34.92
C GLY A 69 23.10 0.25 -36.09
N ASP A 70 24.23 0.70 -36.63
CA ASP A 70 24.93 -0.04 -37.68
C ASP A 70 25.59 -1.30 -37.10
N TYR A 71 25.43 -2.41 -37.83
CA TYR A 71 25.97 -3.72 -37.49
C TYR A 71 27.34 -3.90 -38.17
N ASP A 72 28.38 -3.36 -37.56
CA ASP A 72 29.73 -3.31 -38.11
C ASP A 72 30.62 -4.51 -37.70
N GLY A 73 30.10 -5.38 -36.83
CA GLY A 73 30.81 -6.53 -36.29
C GLY A 73 31.81 -6.20 -35.18
N THR A 74 31.72 -5.02 -34.56
CA THR A 74 32.51 -4.67 -33.39
C THR A 74 32.04 -5.47 -32.16
N ASP A 75 33.00 -5.89 -31.34
CA ASP A 75 32.74 -6.53 -30.05
C ASP A 75 32.49 -5.46 -28.99
N HIS A 76 31.42 -5.65 -28.22
CA HIS A 76 31.02 -4.77 -27.13
C HIS A 76 31.21 -5.49 -25.81
N TYR A 77 31.79 -4.78 -24.87
CA TYR A 77 32.17 -5.30 -23.56
C TYR A 77 31.27 -4.71 -22.49
N PHE A 78 30.83 -5.54 -21.55
CA PHE A 78 29.87 -5.17 -20.51
C PHE A 78 30.55 -5.27 -19.15
N TYR A 79 30.65 -4.14 -18.45
CA TYR A 79 31.26 -4.09 -17.12
C TYR A 79 30.36 -3.38 -16.13
N MET A 80 30.34 -3.85 -14.88
CA MET A 80 29.63 -3.21 -13.77
C MET A 80 30.61 -2.64 -12.76
N GLY A 81 30.37 -1.41 -12.29
CA GLY A 81 31.08 -0.81 -11.18
C GLY A 81 30.96 0.71 -11.14
N SER A 82 31.69 1.37 -10.23
CA SER A 82 31.50 2.80 -9.97
C SER A 82 32.04 3.71 -11.08
N ASP A 83 33.02 3.26 -11.87
CA ASP A 83 33.62 4.05 -12.98
C ASP A 83 34.39 3.18 -14.01
N CYS A 84 33.81 2.05 -14.42
CA CYS A 84 34.51 1.08 -15.29
C CYS A 84 34.90 1.65 -16.66
N SER A 85 34.21 2.69 -17.12
CA SER A 85 34.52 3.37 -18.38
C SER A 85 35.79 4.23 -18.34
N ASN A 86 36.30 4.59 -17.16
CA ASN A 86 37.49 5.42 -17.03
C ASN A 86 38.77 4.60 -17.15
N THR A 87 39.59 4.88 -18.17
CA THR A 87 40.84 4.14 -18.44
C THR A 87 41.86 4.14 -17.30
N ALA A 88 41.71 5.01 -16.29
CA ALA A 88 42.52 5.02 -15.08
C ALA A 88 42.11 3.98 -14.02
N VAL A 89 40.89 3.44 -14.09
CA VAL A 89 40.37 2.42 -13.17
C VAL A 89 40.82 1.04 -13.64
N ASP A 90 41.33 0.19 -12.75
CA ASP A 90 41.64 -1.19 -13.12
C ASP A 90 40.35 -1.97 -13.43
N LEU A 91 40.28 -2.67 -14.57
CA LEU A 91 39.10 -3.48 -14.89
C LEU A 91 38.98 -4.70 -13.96
N ASP A 92 40.04 -5.05 -13.24
CA ASP A 92 39.99 -6.07 -12.19
C ASP A 92 39.14 -5.61 -10.98
N ASN A 93 38.81 -4.32 -10.87
CA ASN A 93 37.88 -3.77 -9.88
C ASN A 93 36.45 -3.54 -10.47
N CYS A 94 36.11 -4.27 -11.52
CA CYS A 94 34.83 -4.20 -12.20
C CYS A 94 34.36 -5.62 -12.49
N ALA A 95 33.06 -5.88 -12.30
CA ALA A 95 32.51 -7.17 -12.67
C ALA A 95 32.43 -7.26 -14.21
N ASP A 96 33.13 -8.22 -14.80
CA ASP A 96 33.05 -8.54 -16.23
C ASP A 96 31.78 -9.37 -16.48
N LEU A 97 30.80 -8.76 -17.15
CA LEU A 97 29.52 -9.39 -17.47
C LEU A 97 29.56 -10.11 -18.83
N GLY A 98 30.68 -10.02 -19.56
CA GLY A 98 30.90 -10.71 -20.83
C GLY A 98 31.17 -9.77 -22.00
N THR A 99 31.14 -10.35 -23.20
CA THR A 99 31.42 -9.67 -24.47
C THR A 99 30.51 -10.22 -25.54
N GLU A 100 29.90 -9.33 -26.33
CA GLU A 100 29.01 -9.72 -27.42
C GLU A 100 29.34 -8.97 -28.70
N ASN A 101 29.24 -9.66 -29.83
CA ASN A 101 29.42 -9.04 -31.13
C ASN A 101 28.15 -8.29 -31.53
N VAL A 102 28.24 -7.03 -31.94
CA VAL A 102 27.06 -6.23 -32.33
C VAL A 102 26.22 -6.92 -33.40
N ASN A 103 26.81 -7.68 -34.33
CA ASN A 103 26.04 -8.41 -35.34
C ASN A 103 25.09 -9.46 -34.73
N ALA A 104 25.41 -10.01 -33.55
CA ALA A 104 24.54 -10.92 -32.81
C ALA A 104 23.29 -10.22 -32.27
N LEU A 105 23.31 -8.90 -32.13
CA LEU A 105 22.18 -8.08 -31.66
C LEU A 105 21.16 -7.78 -32.77
N SER A 106 21.48 -8.09 -34.04
CA SER A 106 20.76 -7.60 -35.23
C SER A 106 19.31 -8.04 -35.42
N SER A 107 18.81 -8.93 -34.56
CA SER A 107 17.42 -9.39 -34.64
C SER A 107 16.82 -9.85 -33.30
N SER A 108 17.49 -9.61 -32.17
CA SER A 108 17.08 -10.13 -30.88
C SER A 108 17.55 -9.25 -29.73
N LEU A 109 16.72 -9.17 -28.70
CA LEU A 109 17.14 -8.64 -27.40
C LEU A 109 18.30 -9.48 -26.87
N LEU A 110 19.37 -8.82 -26.45
CA LEU A 110 20.42 -9.47 -25.68
C LEU A 110 20.00 -9.48 -24.22
N TYR A 111 20.05 -10.66 -23.60
CA TYR A 111 19.75 -10.83 -22.20
C TYR A 111 21.05 -10.96 -21.43
N ILE A 112 21.33 -10.01 -20.54
CA ILE A 112 22.51 -10.01 -19.67
C ILE A 112 22.05 -10.32 -18.25
N PRO A 113 22.43 -11.47 -17.68
CA PRO A 113 22.21 -11.73 -16.27
C PRO A 113 23.09 -10.79 -15.44
N ILE A 114 22.49 -10.06 -14.51
CA ILE A 114 23.18 -9.21 -13.54
C ILE A 114 22.89 -9.77 -12.15
N PRO A 115 23.83 -10.50 -11.57
CA PRO A 115 23.73 -10.90 -10.17
C PRO A 115 23.78 -9.66 -9.28
N VAL A 116 22.83 -9.53 -8.36
CA VAL A 116 22.68 -8.41 -7.44
C VAL A 116 23.91 -8.30 -6.54
N ASN A 117 24.56 -9.41 -6.20
CA ASN A 117 25.79 -9.38 -5.41
C ASN A 117 26.95 -8.68 -6.13
N TYR A 118 27.08 -8.81 -7.45
CA TYR A 118 28.05 -8.03 -8.25
C TYR A 118 27.60 -6.58 -8.50
N LEU A 119 26.30 -6.30 -8.38
CA LEU A 119 25.85 -4.91 -8.32
C LEU A 119 26.24 -4.25 -7.00
N VAL A 120 26.27 -4.98 -5.89
CA VAL A 120 26.60 -4.45 -4.55
C VAL A 120 28.12 -4.36 -4.36
N ASP A 121 28.84 -5.42 -4.74
CA ASP A 121 30.29 -5.52 -4.68
C ASP A 121 30.83 -6.08 -6.01
N PRO A 122 31.21 -5.21 -6.95
CA PRO A 122 31.69 -5.63 -8.27
C PRO A 122 32.99 -6.44 -8.25
N ASP A 123 33.78 -6.37 -7.17
CA ASP A 123 35.11 -6.99 -7.09
C ASP A 123 34.99 -8.47 -6.72
N ASP A 124 34.38 -8.74 -5.55
CA ASP A 124 34.31 -10.10 -4.99
C ASP A 124 32.88 -10.69 -5.04
N GLY A 125 31.86 -9.89 -5.37
CA GLY A 125 30.47 -10.32 -5.34
C GLY A 125 29.99 -10.65 -3.93
N VAL A 126 30.53 -10.00 -2.90
CA VAL A 126 30.16 -10.25 -1.50
C VAL A 126 29.06 -9.28 -1.06
N CYS A 127 27.98 -9.81 -0.49
CA CYS A 127 26.92 -8.98 0.01
C CYS A 127 27.29 -8.32 1.34
N SER A 128 27.02 -7.03 1.43
CA SER A 128 27.20 -6.24 2.65
C SER A 128 26.03 -5.29 2.84
N GLU A 129 25.81 -4.82 4.07
CA GLU A 129 24.76 -3.85 4.40
C GLU A 129 25.20 -2.43 4.02
N ILE A 130 24.61 -1.85 2.98
CA ILE A 130 24.93 -0.52 2.45
C ILE A 130 23.65 0.31 2.35
N SER A 131 23.57 1.43 3.10
CA SER A 131 22.40 2.34 3.22
C SER A 131 22.02 3.16 1.98
N SER A 132 22.65 2.84 0.85
CA SER A 132 22.50 3.41 -0.49
C SER A 132 23.84 3.30 -1.21
N GLY A 133 23.81 2.67 -2.36
CA GLY A 133 24.91 2.63 -3.31
C GLY A 133 24.39 2.83 -4.71
N SER A 134 25.30 3.11 -5.64
CA SER A 134 24.99 2.97 -7.04
C SER A 134 26.21 2.47 -7.80
N ASN A 135 25.96 1.59 -8.74
CA ASN A 135 26.95 1.10 -9.67
C ASN A 135 26.45 1.31 -11.10
N THR A 136 27.39 1.44 -12.03
CA THR A 136 27.09 1.79 -13.41
C THR A 136 27.45 0.63 -14.33
N LEU A 137 26.45 0.14 -15.07
CA LEU A 137 26.68 -0.70 -16.23
C LEU A 137 27.32 0.16 -17.32
N SER A 138 28.54 -0.19 -17.74
CA SER A 138 29.28 0.46 -18.81
C SER A 138 29.38 -0.48 -20.01
N ILE A 139 29.00 0.03 -21.18
CA ILE A 139 29.15 -0.66 -22.47
C ILE A 139 30.15 0.14 -23.32
N PHE A 140 31.22 -0.51 -23.74
CA PHE A 140 32.22 0.10 -24.62
C PHE A 140 32.62 -0.81 -25.77
N SER A 141 32.98 -0.21 -26.90
CA SER A 141 33.34 -0.87 -28.16
C SER A 141 34.82 -1.31 -28.22
N SER A 142 35.63 -0.94 -27.22
CA SER A 142 37.03 -1.37 -27.11
C SER A 142 37.49 -1.38 -25.67
N ARG A 143 38.11 -2.49 -25.25
CA ARG A 143 38.66 -2.67 -23.90
C ARG A 143 39.84 -1.74 -23.60
N GLU A 144 40.60 -1.36 -24.62
CA GLU A 144 41.80 -0.53 -24.46
C GLU A 144 41.47 0.96 -24.38
N SER A 145 40.62 1.46 -25.29
CA SER A 145 40.27 2.88 -25.32
C SER A 145 39.11 3.23 -24.39
N ARG A 146 38.32 2.23 -23.97
CA ARG A 146 37.08 2.39 -23.19
C ARG A 146 36.18 3.48 -23.76
N THR A 147 36.03 3.46 -25.08
CA THR A 147 35.12 4.39 -25.77
C THR A 147 33.69 4.03 -25.35
N THR A 148 33.15 4.78 -24.40
CA THR A 148 31.81 4.54 -23.85
C THR A 148 30.75 4.75 -24.92
N GLU A 149 30.01 3.68 -25.21
CA GLU A 149 28.82 3.73 -26.08
C GLU A 149 27.56 3.97 -25.24
N TYR A 150 27.53 3.41 -24.03
CA TYR A 150 26.37 3.53 -23.13
C TYR A 150 26.76 3.35 -21.66
N THR A 151 26.04 4.04 -20.78
CA THR A 151 26.12 3.86 -19.33
C THR A 151 24.72 3.88 -18.73
N TYR A 152 24.46 3.01 -17.77
CA TYR A 152 23.24 3.01 -16.97
C TYR A 152 23.56 2.83 -15.49
N SER A 153 23.14 3.77 -14.66
CA SER A 153 23.37 3.73 -13.21
C SER A 153 22.19 3.06 -12.52
N MET A 154 22.48 2.07 -11.70
CA MET A 154 21.50 1.37 -10.86
C MET A 154 21.77 1.72 -9.41
N ALA A 155 20.74 2.22 -8.73
CA ALA A 155 20.77 2.41 -7.29
C ALA A 155 20.40 1.09 -6.59
N PHE A 156 20.95 0.89 -5.40
CA PHE A 156 20.64 -0.25 -4.53
C PHE A 156 20.72 0.18 -3.07
N ASP A 157 19.97 -0.50 -2.21
CA ASP A 157 20.09 -0.42 -0.76
C ASP A 157 19.98 -1.83 -0.19
N THR A 158 21.00 -2.22 0.55
CA THR A 158 21.09 -3.54 1.18
C THR A 158 21.18 -3.45 2.69
N LYS A 159 20.99 -2.27 3.28
CA LYS A 159 20.95 -2.12 4.74
C LYS A 159 19.49 -2.04 5.21
N PRO A 160 19.00 -3.05 5.93
CA PRO A 160 17.68 -2.98 6.52
C PRO A 160 17.54 -1.81 7.51
N PRO A 161 16.32 -1.28 7.70
CA PRO A 161 16.04 -0.29 8.73
C PRO A 161 16.23 -0.88 10.14
N THR A 162 16.41 -0.03 11.15
CA THR A 162 16.46 -0.51 12.54
C THR A 162 15.08 -1.01 12.97
N ALA A 163 15.06 -2.08 13.77
CA ALA A 163 13.82 -2.62 14.30
C ALA A 163 13.09 -1.59 15.19
N PRO A 164 11.76 -1.48 15.10
CA PRO A 164 10.97 -0.68 16.05
C PRO A 164 11.17 -1.12 17.50
N TYR A 165 10.95 -0.20 18.44
CA TYR A 165 11.15 -0.45 19.87
C TYR A 165 9.97 0.05 20.74
N ASP A 166 10.06 -0.17 22.05
CA ASP A 166 9.02 0.17 23.04
C ASP A 166 7.62 -0.36 22.66
N ILE A 167 7.59 -1.62 22.21
CA ILE A 167 6.38 -2.28 21.74
C ILE A 167 5.42 -2.45 22.91
N SER A 168 4.17 -2.04 22.71
CA SER A 168 3.11 -2.15 23.69
C SER A 168 1.83 -2.65 23.07
N VAL A 169 1.11 -3.49 23.81
CA VAL A 169 -0.12 -4.13 23.35
C VAL A 169 -1.25 -3.85 24.34
N SER A 170 -2.39 -3.42 23.82
CA SER A 170 -3.62 -3.22 24.60
C SER A 170 -4.80 -3.98 24.01
N SER A 171 -5.65 -4.52 24.88
CA SER A 171 -6.78 -5.36 24.48
C SER A 171 -7.95 -4.53 23.91
N GLY A 172 -8.65 -5.10 22.93
CA GLY A 172 -9.97 -4.66 22.50
C GLY A 172 -10.85 -5.84 22.08
N GLU A 173 -12.14 -5.57 21.82
CA GLU A 173 -13.09 -6.58 21.32
C GLU A 173 -12.57 -7.18 20.01
N ASN A 174 -12.30 -8.50 20.04
CA ASN A 174 -11.76 -9.28 18.92
C ASN A 174 -10.54 -8.62 18.25
N ALA A 175 -9.74 -7.92 19.04
CA ALA A 175 -8.65 -7.11 18.53
C ALA A 175 -7.52 -6.87 19.54
N LEU A 176 -6.34 -6.63 19.02
CA LEU A 176 -5.23 -6.05 19.75
C LEU A 176 -4.92 -4.67 19.17
N VAL A 177 -4.52 -3.75 20.03
CA VAL A 177 -4.03 -2.44 19.63
C VAL A 177 -2.55 -2.40 19.98
N VAL A 178 -1.72 -2.40 18.95
CA VAL A 178 -0.26 -2.45 19.02
C VAL A 178 0.29 -1.04 18.79
N SER A 179 1.22 -0.59 19.63
CA SER A 179 1.95 0.67 19.48
C SER A 179 3.45 0.45 19.65
N TRP A 180 4.24 1.29 18.98
CA TRP A 180 5.70 1.22 18.95
C TRP A 180 6.28 2.62 18.72
N ASP A 181 7.55 2.76 19.05
CA ASP A 181 8.38 3.91 18.73
C ASP A 181 9.41 3.54 17.64
N THR A 182 9.88 4.56 16.92
CA THR A 182 10.91 4.48 15.90
C THR A 182 11.78 5.72 15.96
N ASP A 183 13.04 5.61 15.55
CA ASP A 183 13.91 6.78 15.49
C ASP A 183 13.47 7.73 14.37
N ASP A 184 13.20 9.00 14.72
CA ASP A 184 12.69 10.03 13.81
C ASP A 184 13.54 10.20 12.53
N VAL A 185 14.84 9.93 12.63
CA VAL A 185 15.79 10.01 11.50
C VAL A 185 15.57 8.88 10.49
N GLU A 186 15.10 7.72 10.94
CA GLU A 186 14.87 6.54 10.11
C GLU A 186 13.48 6.50 9.48
N ILE A 187 12.54 7.33 9.94
CA ILE A 187 11.25 7.46 9.27
C ILE A 187 11.44 7.91 7.81
N GLN A 188 12.53 8.64 7.51
CA GLN A 188 12.95 8.93 6.14
C GLN A 188 13.62 7.68 5.55
N GLY A 189 12.87 6.90 4.78
CA GLY A 189 13.33 5.67 4.15
C GLY A 189 12.52 4.45 4.55
N ILE A 190 11.72 4.53 5.62
CA ILE A 190 10.70 3.52 5.92
C ILE A 190 9.48 3.79 5.04
N GLU A 191 9.08 2.79 4.26
CA GLU A 191 7.87 2.83 3.45
C GLU A 191 6.64 2.48 4.32
N ARG A 192 6.79 1.45 5.17
CA ARG A 192 5.70 0.84 5.94
C ARG A 192 6.17 0.06 7.16
N PHE A 193 5.21 -0.22 8.05
CA PHE A 193 5.38 -1.16 9.16
C PHE A 193 4.46 -2.36 8.96
N ASN A 194 5.02 -3.56 9.15
CA ASN A 194 4.26 -4.80 9.19
C ASN A 194 4.21 -5.34 10.61
N ILE A 195 3.06 -5.89 10.97
CA ILE A 195 2.83 -6.49 12.27
C ILE A 195 2.75 -7.99 12.05
N LEU A 196 3.58 -8.74 12.77
CA LEU A 196 3.57 -10.18 12.82
C LEU A 196 2.69 -10.62 14.00
N CYS A 197 1.80 -11.60 13.79
CA CYS A 197 0.97 -12.16 14.84
C CYS A 197 1.04 -13.70 14.82
N MET A 198 1.25 -14.27 16.00
CA MET A 198 1.32 -15.71 16.22
C MET A 198 0.38 -16.15 17.34
N ARG A 199 -0.28 -17.29 17.16
CA ARG A 199 -1.09 -18.00 18.16
C ARG A 199 -0.58 -19.43 18.22
N ASP A 200 -0.19 -19.93 19.40
CA ASP A 200 0.26 -21.33 19.58
C ASP A 200 1.28 -21.78 18.52
N ASP A 201 2.32 -20.96 18.30
CA ASP A 201 3.38 -21.15 17.31
C ASP A 201 2.96 -21.10 15.83
N VAL A 202 1.68 -20.90 15.50
CA VAL A 202 1.19 -20.77 14.11
C VAL A 202 0.74 -19.34 13.80
N PRO A 203 0.64 -18.95 12.51
CA PRO A 203 0.12 -17.64 12.14
C PRO A 203 -1.29 -17.40 12.70
N ALA A 204 -1.57 -16.16 13.11
CA ALA A 204 -2.88 -15.77 13.59
C ALA A 204 -3.92 -15.75 12.43
N GLU A 205 -4.65 -16.84 12.26
CA GLU A 205 -5.76 -16.91 11.31
C GLU A 205 -6.84 -15.86 11.64
N GLY A 206 -7.45 -15.26 10.60
CA GLY A 206 -8.55 -14.30 10.75
C GLY A 206 -8.14 -12.86 11.04
N ALA A 207 -6.87 -12.61 11.39
CA ALA A 207 -6.32 -11.26 11.36
C ALA A 207 -6.28 -10.73 9.92
N SER A 208 -6.35 -9.39 9.74
CA SER A 208 -6.46 -8.79 8.39
C SER A 208 -5.46 -9.41 7.42
N GLU A 209 -5.97 -10.04 6.35
CA GLU A 209 -5.20 -10.79 5.34
C GLU A 209 -4.33 -9.87 4.46
N ASN A 210 -3.50 -9.04 5.07
CA ASN A 210 -2.48 -8.33 4.33
C ASN A 210 -1.31 -9.30 4.15
N GLN A 211 -1.07 -9.71 2.90
CA GLN A 211 0.16 -10.41 2.57
C GLN A 211 1.33 -9.45 2.75
N ALA A 212 2.43 -9.95 3.30
CA ALA A 212 3.70 -9.26 3.23
C ALA A 212 4.03 -8.97 1.76
N ASP A 213 4.38 -7.72 1.46
CA ASP A 213 4.84 -7.30 0.13
C ASP A 213 6.35 -7.00 0.11
N TRP A 214 7.05 -7.35 1.20
CA TRP A 214 8.51 -7.32 1.25
C TRP A 214 9.08 -8.68 0.87
N VAL A 215 10.32 -8.63 0.42
CA VAL A 215 11.01 -9.76 -0.18
C VAL A 215 12.02 -10.30 0.83
N ASP A 216 11.97 -11.59 1.10
CA ASP A 216 12.95 -12.26 1.96
C ASP A 216 13.67 -13.38 1.20
N THR A 217 14.82 -13.84 1.71
CA THR A 217 15.59 -14.89 1.02
C THR A 217 14.87 -16.24 0.91
N GLU A 218 13.86 -16.49 1.76
CA GLU A 218 13.02 -17.68 1.64
C GLU A 218 12.03 -17.53 0.49
N LEU A 219 11.46 -16.34 0.29
CA LEU A 219 10.61 -16.03 -0.86
C LEU A 219 11.40 -16.06 -2.18
N VAL A 220 12.61 -15.47 -2.20
CA VAL A 220 13.41 -15.34 -3.43
C VAL A 220 14.04 -16.65 -3.85
N CYS A 221 14.77 -17.30 -2.95
CA CYS A 221 15.58 -18.48 -3.30
C CYS A 221 15.25 -19.72 -2.45
N GLY A 222 14.22 -19.67 -1.61
CA GLY A 222 13.79 -20.82 -0.79
C GLY A 222 14.80 -21.27 0.24
N LYS A 223 15.70 -20.38 0.65
CA LYS A 223 16.75 -20.65 1.62
C LYS A 223 16.68 -19.61 2.73
N THR A 224 16.94 -20.03 3.95
CA THR A 224 17.20 -19.10 5.04
C THR A 224 18.67 -18.70 4.98
N LEU A 225 18.95 -17.52 4.46
CA LEU A 225 20.29 -16.92 4.40
C LEU A 225 20.35 -15.72 5.36
N SER A 226 21.49 -15.53 6.02
CA SER A 226 21.84 -14.35 6.81
C SER A 226 23.28 -13.95 6.50
N VAL A 227 23.65 -12.70 6.82
CA VAL A 227 25.01 -12.16 6.60
C VAL A 227 26.06 -12.85 7.52
N SER A 228 25.67 -13.79 8.39
CA SER A 228 26.57 -14.33 9.42
C SER A 228 26.52 -15.84 9.74
N GLU A 229 25.57 -16.67 9.30
CA GLU A 229 25.53 -18.09 9.74
C GLU A 229 24.97 -19.16 8.76
N GLU A 230 25.29 -20.41 9.13
CA GLU A 230 25.30 -21.69 8.39
C GLU A 230 24.03 -22.16 7.66
N LYS A 231 24.26 -22.77 6.49
CA LYS A 231 23.33 -23.50 5.62
C LYS A 231 22.42 -24.47 6.38
N ARG A 232 21.13 -24.12 6.53
CA ARG A 232 20.04 -25.09 6.75
C ARG A 232 19.27 -25.30 5.45
N THR A 233 19.19 -26.53 4.98
CA THR A 233 18.41 -26.92 3.79
C THR A 233 16.94 -27.15 4.14
N TRP A 234 16.03 -26.44 3.48
CA TRP A 234 14.58 -26.62 3.58
C TRP A 234 13.95 -27.03 2.25
N ASN A 235 12.79 -27.70 2.30
CA ASN A 235 12.06 -28.24 1.16
C ASN A 235 10.92 -27.28 0.75
N LEU A 236 11.08 -26.65 -0.40
CA LEU A 236 10.33 -25.52 -0.96
C LEU A 236 8.86 -25.77 -1.41
N LYS A 237 8.19 -26.85 -1.01
CA LYS A 237 6.88 -27.24 -1.58
C LYS A 237 5.67 -27.18 -0.63
N GLN A 238 5.81 -26.59 0.54
CA GLN A 238 4.70 -26.36 1.45
C GLN A 238 4.85 -24.99 2.09
N ARG A 239 3.83 -24.13 1.96
CA ARG A 239 3.69 -22.88 2.73
C ARG A 239 3.39 -23.20 4.21
N ASP A 240 4.20 -24.07 4.81
CA ASP A 240 4.13 -24.34 6.23
C ASP A 240 4.99 -23.27 6.88
N CYS A 241 4.33 -22.28 7.48
CA CYS A 241 5.01 -21.26 8.26
C CYS A 241 5.87 -21.94 9.35
N PRO A 242 7.16 -21.62 9.46
CA PRO A 242 8.02 -22.21 10.47
C PRO A 242 7.46 -21.89 11.86
N ALA A 243 7.21 -22.92 12.65
CA ALA A 243 6.65 -22.77 13.99
C ALA A 243 7.53 -21.86 14.87
N GLY A 244 6.88 -20.98 15.64
CA GLY A 244 7.58 -20.12 16.60
C GLY A 244 8.40 -19.00 15.95
N ALA A 245 8.06 -18.58 14.72
CA ALA A 245 8.86 -17.59 14.01
C ALA A 245 8.77 -16.15 14.55
N VAL A 246 7.80 -15.84 15.42
CA VAL A 246 7.66 -14.50 15.99
C VAL A 246 8.52 -14.39 17.26
N THR A 247 9.72 -13.82 17.13
CA THR A 247 10.75 -13.77 18.19
C THR A 247 11.54 -12.46 18.13
N THR A 248 11.88 -11.91 19.29
CA THR A 248 12.70 -10.69 19.41
C THR A 248 14.05 -10.81 18.68
N GLY A 249 14.37 -9.84 17.83
CA GLY A 249 15.59 -9.81 17.02
C GLY A 249 15.65 -10.91 15.95
N GLY A 250 14.59 -11.71 15.82
CA GLY A 250 14.50 -12.74 14.81
C GLY A 250 14.34 -12.13 13.43
N ARG A 251 14.65 -12.92 12.40
CA ARG A 251 14.31 -12.55 11.02
C ARG A 251 12.79 -12.62 10.82
N PRO A 252 12.16 -11.62 10.20
CA PRO A 252 10.72 -11.67 9.99
C PRO A 252 10.34 -12.75 8.97
N VAL A 253 9.15 -13.31 9.13
CA VAL A 253 8.60 -14.35 8.23
C VAL A 253 7.26 -13.87 7.68
N ALA A 254 7.19 -13.72 6.36
CA ALA A 254 6.10 -13.08 5.63
C ALA A 254 4.69 -13.61 5.99
N CYS A 255 4.56 -14.92 6.20
CA CYS A 255 3.25 -15.52 6.45
C CYS A 255 2.68 -15.29 7.86
N TYR A 256 3.45 -14.66 8.76
CA TYR A 256 2.96 -14.20 10.06
C TYR A 256 2.41 -12.78 10.00
N VAL A 257 2.51 -12.07 8.86
CA VAL A 257 1.95 -10.71 8.74
C VAL A 257 0.43 -10.75 8.93
N CYS A 258 -0.04 -9.98 9.91
CA CYS A 258 -1.44 -9.86 10.31
C CYS A 258 -1.97 -8.43 10.20
N GLY A 259 -1.10 -7.47 9.85
CA GLY A 259 -1.44 -6.07 9.67
C GLY A 259 -0.30 -5.31 8.99
N SER A 260 -0.66 -4.25 8.29
CA SER A 260 0.30 -3.35 7.62
C SER A 260 -0.20 -1.92 7.71
N VAL A 261 0.70 -0.98 7.98
CA VAL A 261 0.42 0.45 8.03
C VAL A 261 1.53 1.23 7.33
N ALA A 262 1.17 2.36 6.72
CA ALA A 262 2.14 3.27 6.12
C ALA A 262 3.12 3.84 7.16
N SER A 263 4.25 4.37 6.69
CA SER A 263 5.22 5.06 7.53
C SER A 263 4.65 6.27 8.28
N GLY A 264 5.30 6.62 9.40
CA GLY A 264 4.84 7.66 10.33
C GLY A 264 3.66 7.27 11.23
N VAL A 265 3.14 6.05 11.10
CA VAL A 265 2.14 5.48 12.02
C VAL A 265 2.86 4.68 13.11
N GLY A 266 2.75 5.09 14.38
CA GLY A 266 3.30 4.35 15.54
C GLY A 266 2.28 3.48 16.28
N LYS A 267 1.11 3.21 15.66
CA LYS A 267 0.01 2.48 16.29
C LYS A 267 -0.97 1.88 15.28
N VAL A 268 -1.34 0.63 15.47
CA VAL A 268 -2.38 -0.06 14.67
C VAL A 268 -3.34 -0.83 15.55
N ARG A 269 -4.56 -1.04 15.06
CA ARG A 269 -5.53 -1.98 15.61
C ARG A 269 -5.61 -3.21 14.71
N ILE A 270 -5.20 -4.37 15.22
CA ILE A 270 -5.32 -5.67 14.57
C ILE A 270 -6.67 -6.26 14.96
N GLU A 271 -7.56 -6.43 13.98
CA GLU A 271 -8.91 -6.98 14.19
C GLU A 271 -9.00 -8.44 13.76
N GLY A 272 -10.13 -9.10 14.03
CA GLY A 272 -10.38 -10.48 13.62
C GLY A 272 -9.73 -11.54 14.52
N LEU A 273 -9.23 -11.12 15.69
CA LEU A 273 -8.63 -12.00 16.68
C LEU A 273 -9.70 -12.60 17.59
N GLU A 274 -9.44 -13.79 18.12
CA GLU A 274 -10.35 -14.44 19.07
C GLU A 274 -10.16 -13.85 20.47
N ASN A 275 -11.26 -13.42 21.10
CA ASN A 275 -11.24 -13.02 22.50
C ASN A 275 -10.76 -14.15 23.41
N THR A 276 -10.08 -13.80 24.51
CA THR A 276 -9.54 -14.71 25.53
C THR A 276 -8.42 -15.65 25.06
N VAL A 277 -7.96 -15.49 23.82
CA VAL A 277 -6.82 -16.20 23.24
C VAL A 277 -5.58 -15.31 23.32
N GLU A 278 -4.44 -15.89 23.71
CA GLU A 278 -3.17 -15.17 23.76
C GLU A 278 -2.51 -15.17 22.37
N TYR A 279 -1.99 -14.00 21.99
CA TYR A 279 -1.23 -13.82 20.76
C TYR A 279 0.12 -13.19 21.08
N THR A 280 1.17 -13.64 20.40
CA THR A 280 2.47 -12.98 20.37
C THR A 280 2.52 -12.07 19.15
N VAL A 281 2.91 -10.81 19.34
CA VAL A 281 3.06 -9.84 18.27
C VAL A 281 4.47 -9.25 18.21
N SER A 282 4.90 -8.92 17.01
CA SER A 282 6.13 -8.15 16.75
C SER A 282 5.88 -7.16 15.62
N VAL A 283 6.65 -6.09 15.56
CA VAL A 283 6.63 -5.09 14.50
C VAL A 283 7.92 -5.17 13.70
N VAL A 284 7.81 -4.93 12.39
CA VAL A 284 8.90 -4.96 11.41
C VAL A 284 8.80 -3.66 10.61
N ALA A 285 9.90 -2.91 10.53
CA ALA A 285 10.01 -1.79 9.61
C ALA A 285 10.42 -2.32 8.23
N VAL A 286 9.86 -1.75 7.16
CA VAL A 286 10.22 -2.08 5.78
C VAL A 286 10.58 -0.80 5.07
N ASP A 287 11.76 -0.75 4.47
CA ASP A 287 12.24 0.42 3.74
C ASP A 287 11.68 0.49 2.30
N ASP A 288 12.01 1.57 1.60
CA ASP A 288 11.62 1.81 0.20
C ASP A 288 12.26 0.81 -0.80
N PHE A 289 13.25 0.01 -0.36
CA PHE A 289 13.90 -1.05 -1.13
C PHE A 289 13.39 -2.45 -0.76
N ASN A 290 12.31 -2.54 0.04
CA ASN A 290 11.75 -3.77 0.54
C ASN A 290 12.69 -4.60 1.45
N ASN A 291 13.71 -3.99 2.06
CA ASN A 291 14.46 -4.62 3.13
C ASN A 291 13.66 -4.57 4.43
N PRO A 292 13.32 -5.73 5.02
CA PRO A 292 12.67 -5.76 6.32
C PRO A 292 13.73 -5.70 7.45
N SER A 293 13.46 -4.91 8.50
CA SER A 293 14.26 -4.91 9.73
C SER A 293 14.25 -6.29 10.40
N GLU A 294 15.13 -6.47 11.39
CA GLU A 294 14.88 -7.50 12.41
C GLU A 294 13.52 -7.29 13.09
N GLN A 295 12.98 -8.34 13.68
CA GLN A 295 11.78 -8.26 14.50
C GLN A 295 12.05 -7.45 15.77
N SER A 296 11.14 -6.53 16.09
CA SER A 296 11.11 -5.82 17.37
C SER A 296 10.99 -6.78 18.57
N GLU A 297 10.89 -6.23 19.79
CA GLU A 297 10.48 -7.03 20.96
C GLU A 297 9.15 -7.76 20.69
N ALA A 298 9.15 -9.08 20.91
CA ALA A 298 7.96 -9.91 20.82
C ALA A 298 7.14 -9.79 22.11
N VAL A 299 5.93 -9.24 22.02
CA VAL A 299 5.06 -8.94 23.17
C VAL A 299 3.76 -9.74 23.07
N THR A 300 3.30 -10.30 24.19
CA THR A 300 2.03 -11.04 24.26
C THR A 300 0.85 -10.14 24.59
N GLY A 301 -0.29 -10.37 23.95
CA GLY A 301 -1.56 -9.71 24.25
C GLY A 301 -2.75 -10.66 24.15
N ILE A 302 -3.78 -10.39 24.95
CA ILE A 302 -5.03 -11.16 24.94
C ILE A 302 -6.16 -10.20 24.54
N PRO A 303 -6.83 -10.39 23.38
CA PRO A 303 -8.05 -9.66 23.06
C PRO A 303 -9.10 -9.94 24.13
N MET A 304 -9.78 -8.89 24.57
CA MET A 304 -10.75 -8.99 25.64
C MET A 304 -12.09 -8.47 25.13
N PRO A 305 -13.20 -9.14 25.48
CA PRO A 305 -14.50 -8.61 25.11
C PRO A 305 -14.67 -7.22 25.73
N THR A 306 -14.95 -6.22 24.90
CA THR A 306 -15.25 -4.87 25.37
C THR A 306 -16.70 -4.60 25.12
N MET A 307 -17.43 -4.30 26.19
CA MET A 307 -18.82 -3.90 26.09
C MET A 307 -18.88 -2.44 25.64
N ASP A 308 -19.45 -2.19 24.46
CA ASP A 308 -19.67 -0.82 24.02
C ASP A 308 -20.76 -0.14 24.87
N PHE A 309 -20.91 1.19 24.75
CA PHE A 309 -21.92 1.91 25.53
C PHE A 309 -23.35 1.42 25.27
N ALA A 310 -23.66 1.03 24.03
CA ALA A 310 -25.00 0.59 23.66
C ALA A 310 -25.30 -0.78 24.27
N GLU A 311 -24.35 -1.72 24.21
CA GLU A 311 -24.42 -3.03 24.86
C GLU A 311 -24.53 -2.89 26.37
N ALA A 312 -23.70 -2.03 26.99
CA ALA A 312 -23.77 -1.76 28.43
C ALA A 312 -25.11 -1.16 28.83
N TYR A 313 -25.62 -0.21 28.04
CA TYR A 313 -26.92 0.40 28.24
C TYR A 313 -28.05 -0.62 28.08
N LYS A 314 -27.98 -1.51 27.08
CA LYS A 314 -28.95 -2.59 26.86
C LYS A 314 -28.91 -3.61 28.00
N ALA A 315 -27.73 -4.04 28.42
CA ALA A 315 -27.53 -4.94 29.55
C ALA A 315 -28.07 -4.34 30.87
N ALA A 316 -28.00 -3.02 31.02
CA ALA A 316 -28.59 -2.29 32.16
C ALA A 316 -30.12 -2.08 32.07
N GLY A 317 -30.81 -2.70 31.11
CA GLY A 317 -32.26 -2.59 30.93
C GLY A 317 -32.69 -1.36 30.12
N GLY A 318 -31.77 -0.73 29.40
CA GLY A 318 -32.05 0.40 28.54
C GLY A 318 -32.91 0.03 27.33
N ASP A 319 -34.09 0.66 27.19
CA ASP A 319 -35.00 0.37 26.07
C ASP A 319 -34.70 1.19 24.80
N ALA A 320 -33.78 2.15 24.85
CA ALA A 320 -33.41 2.92 23.65
C ALA A 320 -32.84 2.00 22.56
N SER A 321 -33.58 1.81 21.48
CA SER A 321 -33.19 1.05 20.29
C SER A 321 -32.28 1.89 19.38
N GLY A 322 -31.17 2.44 19.92
CA GLY A 322 -30.29 3.43 19.27
C GLY A 322 -29.73 3.08 17.87
N GLU A 323 -30.15 1.95 17.32
CA GLU A 323 -29.75 1.35 16.06
C GLU A 323 -30.30 2.08 14.82
N TYR A 324 -31.49 2.71 14.87
CA TYR A 324 -32.12 3.21 13.64
C TYR A 324 -32.40 4.72 13.61
N CYS A 325 -31.53 5.45 12.92
CA CYS A 325 -31.88 6.75 12.35
C CYS A 325 -32.48 6.50 10.95
N PHE A 326 -33.77 6.15 10.86
CA PHE A 326 -34.44 5.75 9.60
C PHE A 326 -34.10 6.66 8.41
N ILE A 327 -34.24 7.98 8.58
CA ILE A 327 -33.89 8.93 7.51
C ILE A 327 -32.37 8.89 7.19
N GLY A 328 -31.48 8.79 8.18
CA GLY A 328 -30.04 8.80 7.91
C GLY A 328 -29.54 7.53 7.22
N SER A 329 -29.84 6.38 7.83
CA SER A 329 -29.39 5.06 7.37
C SER A 329 -30.11 4.62 6.10
N THR A 330 -31.44 4.62 6.10
CA THR A 330 -32.23 4.10 4.98
C THR A 330 -32.34 5.09 3.83
N VAL A 331 -32.62 6.37 4.12
CA VAL A 331 -32.83 7.37 3.06
C VAL A 331 -31.52 7.92 2.52
N PHE A 332 -30.51 8.21 3.35
CA PHE A 332 -29.27 8.85 2.87
C PHE A 332 -28.03 7.94 2.86
N GLY A 333 -28.17 6.66 3.21
CA GLY A 333 -27.07 5.70 3.19
C GLY A 333 -25.99 5.95 4.25
N GLY A 334 -26.26 6.82 5.25
CA GLY A 334 -25.27 7.15 6.26
C GLY A 334 -25.82 8.07 7.35
N LYS A 335 -25.39 7.83 8.60
CA LYS A 335 -25.80 8.64 9.77
C LYS A 335 -25.21 10.06 9.73
N THR A 336 -24.23 10.35 8.88
CA THR A 336 -23.49 11.63 8.83
C THR A 336 -23.75 12.44 7.55
N HIS A 337 -24.72 12.04 6.72
CA HIS A 337 -24.99 12.73 5.46
C HIS A 337 -25.35 14.22 5.68
N PHE A 338 -24.77 15.12 4.88
CA PHE A 338 -24.87 16.58 5.07
C PHE A 338 -26.32 17.11 5.13
N ALA A 339 -27.23 16.51 4.35
CA ALA A 339 -28.65 16.85 4.34
C ALA A 339 -29.35 16.61 5.70
N LEU A 340 -28.77 15.81 6.60
CA LEU A 340 -29.31 15.56 7.93
C LEU A 340 -29.06 16.73 8.89
N THR A 341 -28.08 17.59 8.65
CA THR A 341 -27.72 18.68 9.56
C THR A 341 -28.86 19.70 9.71
N PRO A 342 -29.47 20.24 8.63
CA PRO A 342 -30.63 21.12 8.75
C PRO A 342 -31.83 20.44 9.41
N LEU A 343 -32.06 19.15 9.12
CA LEU A 343 -33.16 18.37 9.69
C LEU A 343 -33.01 18.16 11.19
N ARG A 344 -31.79 17.87 11.66
CA ARG A 344 -31.46 17.77 13.09
C ARG A 344 -31.64 19.10 13.79
N ARG A 345 -31.13 20.19 13.21
CA ARG A 345 -31.32 21.54 13.77
C ARG A 345 -32.80 21.90 13.87
N PHE A 346 -33.60 21.59 12.86
CA PHE A 346 -35.05 21.80 12.91
C PHE A 346 -35.71 20.95 14.00
N ARG A 347 -35.37 19.67 14.11
CA ARG A 347 -35.84 18.82 15.20
C ARG A 347 -35.51 19.44 16.56
N ASP A 348 -34.26 19.83 16.77
CA ASP A 348 -33.78 20.25 18.09
C ASP A 348 -34.25 21.66 18.47
N SER A 349 -34.27 22.59 17.52
CA SER A 349 -34.66 23.98 17.76
C SER A 349 -36.17 24.24 17.65
N ILE A 350 -36.90 23.46 16.84
CA ILE A 350 -38.33 23.68 16.59
C ILE A 350 -39.19 22.55 17.17
N LEU A 351 -38.84 21.28 16.97
CA LEU A 351 -39.71 20.18 17.40
C LEU A 351 -39.54 19.80 18.89
N LEU A 352 -38.33 19.80 19.43
CA LEU A 352 -38.12 19.37 20.82
C LEU A 352 -38.60 20.35 21.91
N PRO A 353 -38.64 21.68 21.70
CA PRO A 353 -39.15 22.60 22.73
C PRO A 353 -40.63 22.39 23.08
N PHE A 354 -41.48 22.02 22.10
CA PHE A 354 -42.92 21.88 22.33
C PHE A 354 -43.34 20.44 22.66
N SER A 355 -44.26 20.29 23.61
CA SER A 355 -44.70 18.97 24.10
C SER A 355 -45.38 18.09 23.04
N PRO A 356 -46.28 18.61 22.17
CA PRO A 356 -46.93 17.79 21.14
C PRO A 356 -45.94 17.24 20.11
N THR A 357 -44.98 18.06 19.69
CA THR A 357 -43.96 17.69 18.70
C THR A 357 -42.94 16.70 19.27
N ARG A 358 -42.63 16.73 20.57
CA ARG A 358 -41.85 15.66 21.22
C ARG A 358 -42.52 14.29 21.11
N LYS A 359 -43.85 14.21 21.23
CA LYS A 359 -44.59 12.95 21.05
C LYS A 359 -44.46 12.43 19.61
N LEU A 360 -44.55 13.32 18.63
CA LEU A 360 -44.34 12.98 17.22
C LEU A 360 -42.91 12.45 16.98
N VAL A 361 -41.90 13.12 17.51
CA VAL A 361 -40.50 12.70 17.39
C VAL A 361 -40.30 11.31 18.03
N ARG A 362 -40.84 11.07 19.23
CA ARG A 362 -40.80 9.75 19.88
C ARG A 362 -41.49 8.67 19.07
N TRP A 363 -42.68 8.95 18.55
CA TRP A 363 -43.40 8.03 17.68
C TRP A 363 -42.59 7.70 16.42
N TYR A 364 -41.97 8.70 15.79
CA TYR A 364 -41.10 8.49 14.64
C TYR A 364 -39.93 7.53 14.98
N TYR A 365 -39.21 7.74 16.08
CA TYR A 365 -38.10 6.85 16.46
C TYR A 365 -38.56 5.45 16.86
N ALA A 366 -39.73 5.33 17.50
CA ALA A 366 -40.31 4.04 17.86
C ALA A 366 -40.75 3.20 16.65
N ASN A 367 -41.10 3.82 15.52
CA ASN A 367 -41.59 3.12 14.34
C ASN A 367 -40.60 3.08 13.17
N GLY A 368 -39.60 3.96 13.17
CA GLY A 368 -38.66 4.12 12.05
C GLY A 368 -37.88 2.87 11.70
N GLY A 369 -37.47 2.06 12.68
CA GLY A 369 -36.77 0.80 12.44
C GLY A 369 -37.64 -0.24 11.70
N THR A 370 -38.92 -0.35 12.07
CA THR A 370 -39.88 -1.24 11.38
C THR A 370 -40.08 -0.81 9.93
N TRP A 371 -40.15 0.50 9.67
CA TRP A 371 -40.24 1.01 8.30
C TRP A 371 -38.95 0.81 7.50
N ALA A 372 -37.77 0.97 8.12
CA ALA A 372 -36.49 0.67 7.48
C ALA A 372 -36.46 -0.77 6.95
N LYS A 373 -36.75 -1.73 7.83
CA LYS A 373 -36.77 -3.17 7.51
C LYS A 373 -37.79 -3.50 6.43
N ALA A 374 -38.98 -2.88 6.48
CA ALA A 374 -40.00 -3.06 5.46
C ALA A 374 -39.55 -2.53 4.07
N MET A 375 -38.73 -1.48 4.02
CA MET A 375 -38.22 -0.92 2.77
C MET A 375 -37.07 -1.74 2.18
N GLU A 376 -36.18 -2.27 3.02
CA GLU A 376 -34.99 -3.04 2.59
C GLU A 376 -35.36 -4.29 1.77
N GLY A 377 -36.46 -4.97 2.10
CA GLY A 377 -36.94 -6.15 1.37
C GLY A 377 -37.85 -5.89 0.16
N SER A 378 -38.15 -4.63 -0.18
CA SER A 378 -39.26 -4.28 -1.10
C SER A 378 -38.87 -4.09 -2.58
N GLY A 379 -37.62 -4.37 -2.95
CA GLY A 379 -37.13 -4.35 -4.33
C GLY A 379 -37.29 -2.98 -5.01
N VAL A 380 -37.73 -2.97 -6.27
CA VAL A 380 -37.86 -1.75 -7.10
C VAL A 380 -38.81 -0.72 -6.48
N LYS A 381 -39.89 -1.16 -5.81
CA LYS A 381 -40.84 -0.26 -5.15
C LYS A 381 -40.21 0.47 -3.95
N GLY A 382 -39.35 -0.22 -3.21
CA GLY A 382 -38.56 0.37 -2.13
C GLY A 382 -37.63 1.46 -2.63
N GLN A 383 -36.92 1.20 -3.72
CA GLN A 383 -36.00 2.17 -4.33
C GLN A 383 -36.74 3.43 -4.83
N ALA A 384 -37.91 3.28 -5.46
CA ALA A 384 -38.72 4.42 -5.87
C ALA A 384 -39.21 5.27 -4.68
N LEU A 385 -39.65 4.62 -3.61
CA LEU A 385 -40.05 5.31 -2.38
C LEU A 385 -38.86 6.02 -1.71
N LEU A 386 -37.69 5.37 -1.66
CA LEU A 386 -36.46 5.97 -1.13
C LEU A 386 -36.03 7.19 -1.93
N ALA A 387 -36.09 7.13 -3.27
CA ALA A 387 -35.80 8.28 -4.12
C ALA A 387 -36.75 9.45 -3.87
N LEU A 388 -38.05 9.17 -3.71
CA LEU A 388 -39.05 10.19 -3.37
C LEU A 388 -38.79 10.80 -2.00
N LEU A 389 -38.49 9.98 -0.99
CA LEU A 389 -38.14 10.45 0.35
C LEU A 389 -36.86 11.28 0.34
N LYS A 390 -35.83 10.87 -0.40
CA LYS A 390 -34.59 11.65 -0.60
C LYS A 390 -34.91 13.04 -1.16
N LEU A 391 -35.72 13.11 -2.23
CA LEU A 391 -36.12 14.38 -2.83
C LEU A 391 -36.87 15.28 -1.84
N LEU A 392 -37.84 14.71 -1.13
CA LEU A 392 -38.67 15.45 -0.18
C LEU A 392 -37.85 15.98 1.01
N PHE A 393 -36.99 15.14 1.59
CA PHE A 393 -36.14 15.54 2.71
C PHE A 393 -35.04 16.51 2.29
N SER A 394 -34.47 16.37 1.09
CA SER A 394 -33.52 17.35 0.55
C SER A 394 -34.17 18.70 0.27
N LEU A 395 -35.39 18.72 -0.28
CA LEU A 395 -36.15 19.96 -0.47
C LEU A 395 -36.46 20.63 0.87
N MET A 396 -36.87 19.84 1.87
CA MET A 396 -37.11 20.36 3.22
C MET A 396 -35.82 20.88 3.86
N ALA A 397 -34.70 20.17 3.74
CA ALA A 397 -33.41 20.61 4.24
C ALA A 397 -32.96 21.92 3.57
N LEU A 398 -33.16 22.05 2.25
CA LEU A 398 -32.90 23.28 1.51
C LEU A 398 -33.76 24.44 2.02
N LEU A 399 -35.08 24.23 2.17
CA LEU A 399 -35.98 25.26 2.71
C LEU A 399 -35.58 25.69 4.13
N LEU A 400 -35.16 24.75 4.97
CA LEU A 400 -34.70 25.03 6.33
C LEU A 400 -33.33 25.71 6.39
N ALA A 401 -32.50 25.54 5.36
CA ALA A 401 -31.21 26.20 5.25
C ALA A 401 -31.32 27.65 4.73
N LEU A 402 -32.42 28.00 4.06
CA LEU A 402 -32.66 29.37 3.62
C LEU A 402 -32.87 30.30 4.82
N PRO A 403 -32.29 31.51 4.80
CA PRO A 403 -32.53 32.50 5.85
C PRO A 403 -34.02 32.83 5.97
N HIS A 404 -34.51 33.07 7.19
CA HIS A 404 -35.90 33.42 7.44
C HIS A 404 -36.36 34.68 6.67
N TRP A 405 -35.46 35.62 6.37
CA TRP A 405 -35.77 36.79 5.55
C TRP A 405 -36.19 36.43 4.11
N PHE A 406 -35.69 35.31 3.57
CA PHE A 406 -36.04 34.86 2.23
C PHE A 406 -37.54 34.56 2.11
N PHE A 407 -38.12 33.92 3.14
CA PHE A 407 -39.55 33.65 3.21
C PHE A 407 -40.39 34.92 3.36
N VAL A 408 -39.91 35.89 4.15
CA VAL A 408 -40.57 37.20 4.30
C VAL A 408 -40.61 37.94 2.96
N CYS A 409 -39.49 37.95 2.21
CA CYS A 409 -39.43 38.55 0.88
C CYS A 409 -40.34 37.84 -0.13
N ALA A 410 -40.35 36.50 -0.16
CA ALA A 410 -41.21 35.73 -1.05
C ALA A 410 -42.70 35.98 -0.78
N ALA A 411 -43.11 36.02 0.49
CA ALA A 411 -44.47 36.36 0.88
C ALA A 411 -44.83 37.80 0.47
N ALA A 412 -43.95 38.77 0.70
CA ALA A 412 -44.17 40.15 0.30
C ALA A 412 -44.36 40.29 -1.22
N ILE A 413 -43.55 39.61 -2.03
CA ILE A 413 -43.69 39.58 -3.49
C ILE A 413 -45.02 38.95 -3.89
N PHE A 414 -45.41 37.82 -3.28
CA PHE A 414 -46.68 37.16 -3.55
C PHE A 414 -47.89 38.06 -3.23
N PHE A 415 -47.86 38.76 -2.09
CA PHE A 415 -48.90 39.73 -1.72
C PHE A 415 -48.91 40.92 -2.69
N MET A 416 -47.76 41.49 -3.04
CA MET A 416 -47.70 42.59 -4.01
C MET A 416 -48.29 42.19 -5.37
N ASN A 417 -47.96 41.00 -5.87
CA ASN A 417 -48.53 40.47 -7.11
C ASN A 417 -50.04 40.19 -7.01
N SER A 418 -50.50 39.66 -5.88
CA SER A 418 -51.93 39.43 -5.63
C SER A 418 -52.71 40.74 -5.58
N PHE A 419 -52.19 41.76 -4.89
CA PHE A 419 -52.78 43.11 -4.86
C PHE A 419 -52.77 43.78 -6.24
N TYR A 420 -51.71 43.59 -7.02
CA TYR A 420 -51.64 44.09 -8.39
C TYR A 420 -52.68 43.42 -9.29
N SER A 421 -52.79 42.08 -9.24
CA SER A 421 -53.80 41.31 -9.99
C SER A 421 -55.23 41.72 -9.61
N MET A 422 -55.49 41.95 -8.32
CA MET A 422 -56.80 42.40 -7.83
C MET A 422 -57.12 43.83 -8.29
N ARG A 423 -56.14 44.74 -8.33
CA ARG A 423 -56.33 46.10 -8.86
C ARG A 423 -56.60 46.11 -10.37
N VAL A 424 -55.96 45.24 -11.14
CA VAL A 424 -56.21 45.14 -12.59
C VAL A 424 -57.63 44.64 -12.85
N ARG A 425 -58.14 43.68 -12.07
CA ARG A 425 -59.53 43.19 -12.18
C ARG A 425 -60.60 44.19 -11.73
N LEU A 426 -60.25 45.19 -10.91
CA LEU A 426 -61.19 46.23 -10.48
C LEU A 426 -61.25 47.43 -11.43
N ARG A 427 -60.39 47.47 -12.45
CA ARG A 427 -60.30 48.57 -13.43
C ARG A 427 -60.75 48.20 -14.85
N GLY A 428 -61.05 46.93 -15.11
CA GLY A 428 -61.76 46.47 -16.31
C GLY A 428 -63.15 46.01 -15.90
#